data_AF-A0A947F2L6-F1
#
_entry.id   AF-A0A947F2L6-F1
#
_cell.length_a   1.000
_cell.length_b   1.000
_cell.length_c   1.000
_cell.angle_alpha   90.00
_cell.angle_beta   90.00
_cell.angle_gamma   90.00
#
_symmetry.space_group_name_H-M   'P 1'
#
loop_
_entity.id
_entity.type
_entity.pdbx_description
1 polymer ?
#
loop_
_entity_poly.entity_id
_entity_poly.type
_entity_poly.pdbx_seq_one_letter_code
_entity_poly.pdbx_strand_id
1 'polypeptide(L)'
;MAQSQDKSKPSFKNEFLAILGLFIATFLFLSIFSSQVSSSGNWCGEVGKLVAQILVGFTGWGAYLLIALLVVLSTLVFSSHLSFDRLPQVTLGTTGAVISCCGLFSSLYLRKPDLLEAGGFLGRTVFNLSHSLLGDTGTVLLLILILLISLMLATQFSPYQVVIMIWRVIKGLSRGIWKLLKKTQQRKQKQRIARKKQQIKTLSEPALSEPVPEPELNPAVPSSPPVVNELPGPSFNIEESEFSTARVARGDWKLPPLSILSSNVQVAEKIDREVYLKVSKQLEQKLKNFGVSGKVVGISP
;
A
#
# COMPACT_ATOMS: atom_id res chain seq x y z
N MET A 1 19.03 -28.63 4.63
CA MET A 1 18.22 -29.28 3.57
C MET A 1 17.15 -28.28 3.15
N ALA A 2 17.14 -27.83 1.89
CA ALA A 2 16.10 -26.93 1.41
C ALA A 2 14.86 -27.76 1.02
N GLN A 3 13.72 -27.51 1.65
CA GLN A 3 12.46 -28.06 1.18
C GLN A 3 12.13 -27.42 -0.16
N SER A 4 12.19 -28.22 -1.23
CA SER A 4 11.59 -27.87 -2.50
C SER A 4 10.09 -27.66 -2.28
N GLN A 5 9.63 -26.41 -2.31
CA GLN A 5 8.20 -26.14 -2.44
C GLN A 5 7.75 -26.66 -3.81
N ASP A 6 7.22 -27.88 -3.80
CA ASP A 6 6.58 -28.44 -4.97
C ASP A 6 5.36 -27.59 -5.31
N LYS A 7 5.49 -26.77 -6.36
CA LYS A 7 4.38 -25.99 -6.88
C LYS A 7 3.43 -26.96 -7.57
N SER A 8 2.51 -27.51 -6.78
CA SER A 8 1.41 -28.32 -7.27
C SER A 8 0.73 -27.57 -8.41
N LYS A 9 0.85 -28.13 -9.62
CA LYS A 9 0.22 -27.54 -10.81
C LYS A 9 -1.29 -27.46 -10.55
N PRO A 10 -1.95 -26.35 -10.87
CA PRO A 10 -3.39 -26.27 -10.70
C PRO A 10 -4.07 -27.40 -11.49
N SER A 11 -5.08 -28.01 -10.86
CA SER A 11 -5.86 -29.05 -11.53
C SER A 11 -6.54 -28.47 -12.77
N PHE A 12 -6.59 -29.23 -13.87
CA PHE A 12 -7.26 -28.82 -15.11
C PHE A 12 -8.69 -28.28 -14.88
N LYS A 13 -9.41 -28.83 -13.87
CA LYS A 13 -10.73 -28.35 -13.45
C LYS A 13 -10.70 -26.92 -12.91
N ASN A 14 -9.66 -26.58 -12.14
CA ASN A 14 -9.45 -25.23 -11.59
C ASN A 14 -9.01 -24.26 -12.69
N GLU A 15 -8.10 -24.67 -13.58
CA GLU A 15 -7.69 -23.85 -14.73
C GLU A 15 -8.90 -23.51 -15.62
N PHE A 16 -9.72 -24.51 -15.97
CA PHE A 16 -10.94 -24.32 -16.76
C PHE A 16 -11.95 -23.40 -16.05
N LEU A 17 -12.20 -23.61 -14.75
CA LEU A 17 -13.12 -22.78 -13.97
C LEU A 17 -12.63 -21.33 -13.82
N ALA A 18 -11.32 -21.13 -13.67
CA ALA A 18 -10.70 -19.80 -13.63
C ALA A 18 -10.86 -19.09 -14.99
N ILE A 19 -10.53 -19.76 -16.10
CA ILE A 19 -10.68 -19.19 -17.45
C ILE A 19 -12.16 -18.84 -17.73
N LEU A 20 -13.09 -19.72 -17.36
CA LEU A 20 -14.53 -19.46 -17.49
C LEU A 20 -14.97 -18.25 -16.66
N GLY A 21 -14.52 -18.14 -15.40
CA GLY A 21 -14.80 -17.00 -14.53
C GLY A 21 -14.23 -15.68 -15.08
N LEU A 22 -13.03 -15.70 -15.64
CA LEU A 22 -12.39 -14.54 -16.27
C LEU A 22 -13.10 -14.12 -17.57
N PHE A 23 -13.55 -15.09 -18.37
CA PHE A 23 -14.38 -14.83 -19.56
C PHE A 23 -15.70 -14.16 -19.17
N ILE A 24 -16.40 -14.68 -18.16
CA ILE A 24 -17.64 -14.06 -17.65
C ILE A 24 -17.37 -12.63 -17.14
N ALA A 25 -16.32 -12.44 -16.33
CA ALA A 25 -15.96 -11.13 -15.79
C ALA A 25 -15.65 -10.10 -16.89
N THR A 26 -14.88 -10.51 -17.91
CA THR A 26 -14.53 -9.64 -19.05
C THR A 26 -15.74 -9.37 -19.95
N PHE A 27 -16.60 -10.36 -20.21
CA PHE A 27 -17.85 -10.17 -20.94
C PHE A 27 -18.79 -9.17 -20.24
N LEU A 28 -18.96 -9.28 -18.91
CA LEU A 28 -19.74 -8.33 -18.12
C LEU A 28 -19.12 -6.92 -18.14
N PHE A 29 -17.79 -6.83 -18.01
CA PHE A 29 -17.08 -5.55 -18.08
C PHE A 29 -17.24 -4.86 -19.44
N LEU A 30 -17.00 -5.58 -20.55
CA LEU A 30 -17.19 -5.05 -21.91
C LEU A 30 -18.65 -4.66 -22.13
N SER A 31 -19.60 -5.48 -21.67
CA SER A 31 -21.04 -5.18 -21.80
C SER A 31 -21.41 -3.87 -21.11
N ILE A 32 -20.99 -3.66 -19.86
CA ILE A 32 -21.29 -2.41 -19.13
C ILE A 32 -20.51 -1.23 -19.71
N PHE A 33 -19.20 -1.38 -19.94
CA PHE A 33 -18.35 -0.31 -20.47
C PHE A 33 -18.82 0.16 -21.85
N SER A 34 -19.12 -0.78 -22.77
CA SER A 34 -19.66 -0.45 -24.09
C SER A 34 -20.99 0.29 -23.99
N SER A 35 -21.86 -0.03 -23.02
CA SER A 35 -23.15 0.65 -22.84
C SER A 35 -23.01 2.12 -22.40
N GLN A 36 -21.88 2.50 -21.80
CA GLN A 36 -21.59 3.89 -21.42
C GLN A 36 -20.88 4.68 -22.53
N VAL A 37 -20.16 4.00 -23.42
CA VAL A 37 -19.34 4.64 -24.47
C VAL A 37 -20.03 4.68 -25.83
N SER A 38 -20.87 3.68 -26.16
CA SER A 38 -21.46 3.50 -27.48
C SER A 38 -22.96 3.79 -27.49
N SER A 39 -23.39 4.81 -28.23
CA SER A 39 -24.81 5.20 -28.33
C SER A 39 -25.65 4.31 -29.26
N SER A 40 -25.01 3.57 -30.18
CA SER A 40 -25.66 2.83 -31.27
C SER A 40 -25.66 1.30 -31.11
N GLY A 41 -25.20 0.78 -29.99
CA GLY A 41 -25.17 -0.66 -29.72
C GLY A 41 -24.18 -1.06 -28.63
N ASN A 42 -24.12 -2.35 -28.32
CA ASN A 42 -23.16 -2.91 -27.39
C ASN A 42 -22.17 -3.82 -28.14
N TRP A 43 -20.88 -3.75 -27.83
CA TRP A 43 -19.83 -4.59 -28.42
C TRP A 43 -20.08 -6.09 -28.19
N CYS A 44 -20.77 -6.44 -27.11
CA CYS A 44 -21.23 -7.81 -26.80
C CYS A 44 -22.60 -8.15 -27.42
N GLY A 45 -23.05 -7.39 -28.43
CA GLY A 45 -24.33 -7.58 -29.11
C GLY A 45 -25.55 -7.27 -28.25
N GLU A 46 -26.73 -7.64 -28.74
CA GLU A 46 -28.00 -7.39 -28.03
C GLU A 46 -28.06 -8.13 -26.68
N VAL A 47 -27.42 -9.30 -26.57
CA VAL A 47 -27.25 -10.03 -25.30
C VAL A 47 -26.48 -9.19 -24.28
N GLY A 48 -25.34 -8.62 -24.66
CA GLY A 48 -24.56 -7.74 -23.79
C GLY A 48 -25.32 -6.49 -23.36
N LYS A 49 -26.11 -5.90 -24.27
CA LYS A 49 -27.00 -4.76 -23.97
C LYS A 49 -28.04 -5.10 -22.91
N LEU A 50 -28.75 -6.22 -23.09
CA LEU A 50 -29.78 -6.69 -22.16
C LEU A 50 -29.16 -7.04 -20.79
N VAL A 51 -28.02 -7.75 -20.78
CA VAL A 51 -27.26 -8.06 -19.55
C VAL A 51 -26.80 -6.79 -18.83
N ALA A 52 -26.26 -5.80 -19.55
CA ALA A 52 -25.84 -4.53 -18.96
C ALA A 52 -27.03 -3.76 -18.36
N GLN A 53 -28.16 -3.68 -19.07
CA GLN A 53 -29.38 -3.02 -18.60
C GLN A 53 -29.93 -3.68 -17.33
N ILE A 54 -30.05 -5.02 -17.29
CA ILE A 54 -30.51 -5.73 -16.10
C ILE A 54 -29.52 -5.56 -14.94
N LEU A 55 -28.22 -5.76 -15.18
CA LEU A 55 -27.22 -5.76 -14.12
C LEU A 55 -27.02 -4.36 -13.50
N VAL A 56 -26.96 -3.31 -14.33
CA VAL A 56 -26.86 -1.92 -13.87
C VAL A 56 -28.20 -1.44 -13.29
N GLY A 57 -29.34 -1.81 -13.84
CA GLY A 57 -30.65 -1.47 -13.24
C GLY A 57 -30.84 -2.09 -11.85
N PHE A 58 -30.37 -3.34 -11.67
CA PHE A 58 -30.51 -4.04 -10.39
C PHE A 58 -29.47 -3.61 -9.35
N THR A 59 -28.20 -3.44 -9.73
CA THR A 59 -27.07 -3.20 -8.78
C THR A 59 -26.43 -1.81 -8.87
N GLY A 60 -26.81 -0.99 -9.85
CA GLY A 60 -26.22 0.32 -10.10
C GLY A 60 -24.71 0.25 -10.34
N TRP A 61 -23.97 1.16 -9.69
CA TRP A 61 -22.50 1.17 -9.72
C TRP A 61 -21.89 -0.02 -8.95
N GLY A 62 -22.67 -0.76 -8.15
CA GLY A 62 -22.25 -2.00 -7.50
C GLY A 62 -21.84 -3.11 -8.47
N ALA A 63 -22.31 -3.07 -9.73
CA ALA A 63 -21.92 -4.00 -10.78
C ALA A 63 -20.40 -4.08 -11.00
N TYR A 64 -19.69 -2.96 -10.84
CA TYR A 64 -18.23 -2.91 -10.98
C TYR A 64 -17.50 -3.64 -9.85
N LEU A 65 -18.05 -3.67 -8.62
CA LEU A 65 -17.50 -4.48 -7.54
C LEU A 65 -17.71 -5.96 -7.81
N LEU A 66 -18.87 -6.36 -8.36
CA LEU A 66 -19.14 -7.74 -8.77
C LEU A 66 -18.11 -8.22 -9.82
N ILE A 67 -17.82 -7.38 -10.83
CA ILE A 67 -16.78 -7.67 -11.84
C ILE A 67 -15.40 -7.81 -11.19
N ALA A 68 -15.00 -6.84 -10.35
CA ALA A 68 -13.70 -6.86 -9.69
C ALA A 68 -13.52 -8.11 -8.80
N LEU A 69 -14.58 -8.49 -8.08
CA LEU A 69 -14.59 -9.67 -7.22
C LEU A 69 -14.52 -10.97 -8.05
N LEU A 70 -15.24 -11.07 -9.17
CA LEU A 70 -15.12 -12.19 -10.11
C LEU A 70 -13.69 -12.36 -10.66
N VAL A 71 -13.01 -11.26 -11.01
CA VAL A 71 -11.60 -11.32 -11.45
C VAL A 71 -10.70 -11.83 -10.33
N VAL A 72 -10.84 -11.28 -9.11
CA VAL A 72 -10.07 -11.75 -7.94
C VAL A 72 -10.33 -13.24 -7.69
N LEU A 73 -11.59 -13.66 -7.69
CA LEU A 73 -11.99 -15.05 -7.48
C LEU A 73 -11.38 -15.98 -8.54
N SER A 74 -11.44 -15.61 -9.82
CA SER A 74 -10.78 -16.33 -10.91
C SER A 74 -9.27 -16.50 -10.66
N THR A 75 -8.57 -15.44 -10.26
CA THR A 75 -7.12 -15.53 -9.97
C THR A 75 -6.80 -16.38 -8.75
N LEU A 76 -7.70 -16.44 -7.75
CA LEU A 76 -7.57 -17.32 -6.59
C LEU A 76 -7.79 -18.79 -6.95
N VAL A 77 -8.74 -19.10 -7.85
CA VAL A 77 -8.93 -20.46 -8.39
C VAL A 77 -7.69 -20.89 -9.17
N PHE A 78 -7.11 -20.01 -10.01
CA PHE A 78 -5.89 -20.29 -10.77
C PHE A 78 -4.69 -20.60 -9.86
N SER A 79 -4.63 -19.99 -8.67
CA SER A 79 -3.55 -20.18 -7.70
C SER A 79 -3.74 -21.41 -6.80
N SER A 80 -4.76 -22.24 -7.03
CA SER A 80 -5.13 -23.42 -6.21
C SER A 80 -5.36 -23.14 -4.71
N HIS A 81 -5.55 -21.88 -4.32
CA HIS A 81 -5.83 -21.51 -2.92
C HIS A 81 -7.27 -21.81 -2.48
N LEU A 82 -8.14 -22.24 -3.40
CA LEU A 82 -9.56 -22.50 -3.15
C LEU A 82 -9.87 -24.01 -3.20
N SER A 83 -10.12 -24.60 -2.04
CA SER A 83 -10.74 -25.92 -1.91
C SER A 83 -12.25 -25.85 -2.19
N PHE A 84 -12.82 -26.89 -2.81
CA PHE A 84 -14.25 -26.95 -3.12
C PHE A 84 -15.16 -26.78 -1.89
N ASP A 85 -14.75 -27.27 -0.71
CA ASP A 85 -15.47 -27.09 0.56
C ASP A 85 -15.66 -25.62 0.98
N ARG A 86 -14.86 -24.70 0.42
CA ARG A 86 -14.92 -23.26 0.70
C ARG A 86 -15.81 -22.48 -0.27
N LEU A 87 -16.28 -23.11 -1.36
CA LEU A 87 -17.23 -22.48 -2.29
C LEU A 87 -18.45 -21.84 -1.60
N PRO A 88 -19.20 -22.50 -0.68
CA PRO A 88 -20.38 -21.88 -0.07
C PRO A 88 -20.03 -20.61 0.72
N GLN A 89 -18.94 -20.63 1.50
CA GLN A 89 -18.46 -19.48 2.27
C GLN A 89 -18.04 -18.33 1.36
N VAL A 90 -17.32 -18.64 0.27
CA VAL A 90 -16.88 -17.66 -0.71
C VAL A 90 -18.08 -17.06 -1.44
N THR A 91 -19.03 -17.87 -1.92
CA THR A 91 -20.24 -17.38 -2.58
C THR A 91 -21.07 -16.47 -1.68
N LEU A 92 -21.23 -16.82 -0.40
CA LEU A 92 -21.93 -15.99 0.60
C LEU A 92 -21.20 -14.66 0.84
N GLY A 93 -19.87 -14.68 0.88
CA GLY A 93 -19.06 -13.46 0.89
C GLY A 93 -19.24 -12.63 -0.39
N THR A 94 -19.30 -13.26 -1.56
CA THR A 94 -19.47 -12.53 -2.84
C THR A 94 -20.82 -11.82 -2.90
N THR A 95 -21.92 -12.50 -2.52
CA THR A 95 -23.26 -11.94 -2.56
C THR A 95 -23.45 -10.88 -1.49
N GLY A 96 -22.99 -11.14 -0.26
CA GLY A 96 -23.02 -10.15 0.84
C GLY A 96 -22.23 -8.87 0.51
N ALA A 97 -21.07 -9.00 -0.14
CA ALA A 97 -20.26 -7.85 -0.54
C ALA A 97 -20.94 -7.01 -1.62
N VAL A 98 -21.55 -7.66 -2.62
CA VAL A 98 -22.31 -6.97 -3.67
C VAL A 98 -23.55 -6.29 -3.09
N ILE A 99 -24.38 -6.99 -2.32
CA ILE A 99 -25.58 -6.45 -1.65
C ILE A 99 -25.22 -5.21 -0.81
N SER A 100 -24.19 -5.33 0.02
CA SER A 100 -23.80 -4.26 0.93
C SER A 100 -23.17 -3.07 0.19
N CYS A 101 -22.39 -3.32 -0.86
CA CYS A 101 -21.84 -2.28 -1.72
C CYS A 101 -22.94 -1.51 -2.47
N CYS A 102 -23.97 -2.20 -2.97
CA CYS A 102 -25.14 -1.55 -3.59
C CYS A 102 -25.87 -0.64 -2.59
N GLY A 103 -26.09 -1.12 -1.36
CA GLY A 103 -26.67 -0.30 -0.28
C GLY A 103 -25.81 0.92 0.07
N LEU A 104 -24.49 0.77 0.11
CA LEU A 104 -23.53 1.85 0.35
C LEU A 104 -23.55 2.91 -0.75
N PHE A 105 -23.67 2.51 -2.02
CA PHE A 105 -23.86 3.46 -3.12
C PHE A 105 -25.22 4.17 -3.02
N SER A 106 -26.30 3.47 -2.66
CA SER A 106 -27.60 4.09 -2.41
C SER A 106 -27.56 5.11 -1.25
N SER A 107 -26.70 4.90 -0.25
CA SER A 107 -26.51 5.84 0.85
C SER A 107 -25.92 7.19 0.43
N LEU A 108 -25.39 7.33 -0.80
CA LEU A 108 -24.96 8.63 -1.31
C LEU A 108 -26.13 9.62 -1.49
N TYR A 109 -27.37 9.14 -1.45
CA TYR A 109 -28.61 9.93 -1.30
C TYR A 109 -28.48 11.03 -0.23
N LEU A 110 -27.90 10.70 0.93
CA LEU A 110 -27.67 11.63 2.06
C LEU A 110 -26.88 12.90 1.68
N ARG A 111 -26.10 12.85 0.60
CA ARG A 111 -25.31 13.97 0.11
C ARG A 111 -25.91 14.65 -1.12
N LYS A 112 -26.66 13.92 -1.95
CA LYS A 112 -27.41 14.42 -3.10
C LYS A 112 -28.64 13.54 -3.36
N PRO A 113 -29.87 14.08 -3.36
CA PRO A 113 -31.08 13.28 -3.55
C PRO A 113 -31.10 12.55 -4.91
N ASP A 114 -30.55 13.17 -5.95
CA ASP A 114 -30.48 12.62 -7.32
C ASP A 114 -29.60 11.35 -7.43
N LEU A 115 -28.76 11.05 -6.44
CA LEU A 115 -27.86 9.89 -6.46
C LEU A 115 -28.48 8.61 -5.87
N LEU A 116 -29.77 8.62 -5.52
CA LEU A 116 -30.46 7.45 -4.97
C LEU A 116 -30.47 6.25 -5.92
N GLU A 117 -30.44 6.47 -7.24
CA GLU A 117 -30.33 5.40 -8.24
C GLU A 117 -28.93 4.77 -8.34
N ALA A 118 -27.91 5.33 -7.67
CA ALA A 118 -26.53 4.84 -7.78
C ALA A 118 -26.33 3.40 -7.26
N GLY A 119 -27.19 2.94 -6.35
CA GLY A 119 -27.21 1.56 -5.84
C GLY A 119 -28.13 0.59 -6.61
N GLY A 120 -28.82 1.05 -7.64
CA GLY A 120 -29.85 0.29 -8.34
C GLY A 120 -31.04 -0.10 -7.45
N PHE A 121 -31.92 -0.95 -7.97
CA PHE A 121 -33.09 -1.46 -7.23
C PHE A 121 -32.71 -2.19 -5.93
N LEU A 122 -31.67 -3.03 -5.97
CA LEU A 122 -31.19 -3.80 -4.83
C LEU A 122 -30.67 -2.88 -3.71
N GLY A 123 -29.80 -1.92 -4.07
CA GLY A 123 -29.22 -0.98 -3.12
C GLY A 123 -30.27 -0.10 -2.44
N ARG A 124 -31.22 0.43 -3.22
CA ARG A 124 -32.35 1.22 -2.71
C ARG A 124 -33.18 0.45 -1.68
N THR A 125 -33.51 -0.81 -1.98
CA THR A 125 -34.33 -1.65 -1.10
C THR A 125 -33.61 -1.95 0.21
N VAL A 126 -32.34 -2.33 0.14
CA VAL A 126 -31.49 -2.65 1.30
C VAL A 126 -31.22 -1.42 2.16
N PHE A 127 -30.94 -0.27 1.53
CA PHE A 127 -30.73 1.00 2.22
C PHE A 127 -32.00 1.46 2.95
N ASN A 128 -33.15 1.47 2.27
CA ASN A 128 -34.42 1.89 2.88
C ASN A 128 -34.80 1.03 4.08
N LEU A 129 -34.66 -0.30 3.97
CA LEU A 129 -34.93 -1.23 5.07
C LEU A 129 -34.01 -0.95 6.27
N SER A 130 -32.71 -0.76 6.03
CA SER A 130 -31.73 -0.49 7.08
C SER A 130 -31.94 0.89 7.72
N HIS A 131 -32.23 1.92 6.91
CA HIS A 131 -32.50 3.29 7.35
C HIS A 131 -33.74 3.33 8.25
N SER A 132 -34.80 2.59 7.91
CA SER A 132 -35.99 2.45 8.75
C SER A 132 -35.74 1.78 10.12
N LEU A 133 -34.62 1.08 10.29
CA LEU A 133 -34.29 0.33 11.51
C LEU A 133 -33.20 1.00 12.36
N LEU A 134 -32.18 1.59 11.72
CA LEU A 134 -30.97 2.15 12.38
C LEU A 134 -30.77 3.65 12.15
N GLY A 135 -31.62 4.30 11.33
CA GLY A 135 -31.39 5.66 10.84
C GLY A 135 -30.17 5.75 9.91
N ASP A 136 -29.82 6.98 9.51
CA ASP A 136 -28.81 7.26 8.49
C ASP A 136 -27.41 6.74 8.84
N THR A 137 -26.83 7.27 9.92
CA THR A 137 -25.45 6.94 10.32
C THR A 137 -25.28 5.46 10.68
N GLY A 138 -26.29 4.87 11.33
CA GLY A 138 -26.30 3.45 11.69
C GLY A 138 -26.36 2.54 10.46
N THR A 139 -27.11 2.94 9.43
CA THR A 139 -27.16 2.21 8.14
C THR A 139 -25.82 2.20 7.44
N VAL A 140 -25.13 3.34 7.34
CA VAL A 140 -23.79 3.41 6.75
C VAL A 140 -22.82 2.51 7.51
N LEU A 141 -22.83 2.57 8.84
CA LEU A 141 -21.94 1.78 9.70
C LEU A 141 -22.20 0.27 9.57
N LEU A 142 -23.47 -0.14 9.57
CA LEU A 142 -23.88 -1.53 9.39
C LEU A 142 -23.48 -2.06 8.00
N LEU A 143 -23.70 -1.28 6.94
CA LEU A 143 -23.30 -1.68 5.59
C LEU A 143 -21.76 -1.78 5.47
N ILE A 144 -21.00 -0.83 6.03
CA ILE A 144 -19.52 -0.97 6.07
C ILE A 144 -19.10 -2.26 6.80
N LEU A 145 -19.73 -2.58 7.93
CA LEU A 145 -19.45 -3.80 8.68
C LEU A 145 -19.75 -5.07 7.86
N ILE A 146 -20.94 -5.16 7.25
CA ILE A 146 -21.32 -6.31 6.40
C ILE A 146 -20.41 -6.41 5.19
N LEU A 147 -20.06 -5.30 4.53
CA LEU A 147 -19.14 -5.27 3.40
C LEU A 147 -17.75 -5.81 3.78
N LEU A 148 -17.21 -5.41 4.92
CA LEU A 148 -15.91 -5.89 5.42
C LEU A 148 -15.94 -7.39 5.73
N ILE A 149 -16.94 -7.87 6.47
CA ILE A 149 -17.11 -9.30 6.79
C ILE A 149 -17.26 -10.11 5.50
N SER A 150 -18.09 -9.64 4.57
CA SER A 150 -18.35 -10.32 3.30
C SER A 150 -17.10 -10.37 2.41
N LEU A 151 -16.30 -9.29 2.36
CA LEU A 151 -15.04 -9.27 1.62
C LEU A 151 -13.99 -10.22 2.24
N MET A 152 -13.95 -10.34 3.57
CA MET A 152 -13.10 -11.33 4.27
C MET A 152 -13.51 -12.77 3.91
N LEU A 153 -14.82 -13.07 3.87
CA LEU A 153 -15.33 -14.37 3.44
C LEU A 153 -15.05 -14.65 1.96
N ALA A 154 -15.22 -13.65 1.09
CA ALA A 154 -15.05 -13.78 -0.35
C ALA A 154 -13.59 -13.99 -0.78
N THR A 155 -12.66 -13.24 -0.17
CA THR A 155 -11.28 -13.15 -0.64
C THR A 155 -10.27 -13.92 0.20
N GLN A 156 -10.64 -14.31 1.43
CA GLN A 156 -9.76 -14.92 2.45
C GLN A 156 -8.49 -14.11 2.79
N PHE A 157 -8.29 -12.94 2.18
CA PHE A 157 -7.22 -12.04 2.54
C PHE A 157 -7.51 -11.42 3.90
N SER A 158 -6.52 -11.50 4.80
CA SER A 158 -6.56 -10.69 6.01
C SER A 158 -6.66 -9.21 5.62
N PRO A 159 -7.64 -8.44 6.14
CA PRO A 159 -7.83 -7.04 5.75
C PRO A 159 -6.59 -6.20 6.09
N TYR A 160 -5.79 -6.65 7.06
CA TYR A 160 -4.46 -6.13 7.38
C TYR A 160 -3.52 -6.08 6.18
N GLN A 161 -3.50 -7.11 5.33
CA GLN A 161 -2.67 -7.16 4.13
C GLN A 161 -3.14 -6.17 3.06
N VAL A 162 -4.45 -6.02 2.88
CA VAL A 162 -5.05 -5.04 1.95
C VAL A 162 -4.78 -3.62 2.43
N VAL A 163 -4.98 -3.34 3.73
CA VAL A 163 -4.62 -2.05 4.35
C VAL A 163 -3.13 -1.75 4.16
N ILE A 164 -2.23 -2.73 4.37
CA ILE A 164 -0.80 -2.55 4.11
C ILE A 164 -0.52 -2.28 2.62
N MET A 165 -1.19 -2.97 1.70
CA MET A 165 -0.99 -2.78 0.26
C MET A 165 -1.44 -1.38 -0.17
N ILE A 166 -2.63 -0.95 0.25
CA ILE A 166 -3.14 0.42 0.06
C ILE A 166 -2.18 1.44 0.68
N TRP A 167 -1.72 1.22 1.90
CA TRP A 167 -0.77 2.11 2.60
C TRP A 167 0.58 2.20 1.89
N ARG A 168 1.08 1.10 1.30
CA ARG A 168 2.28 1.08 0.44
C ARG A 168 2.07 1.86 -0.84
N VAL A 169 0.92 1.70 -1.51
CA VAL A 169 0.56 2.45 -2.73
C VAL A 169 0.43 3.93 -2.44
N ILE A 170 -0.30 4.32 -1.39
CA ILE A 170 -0.42 5.72 -0.93
C ILE A 170 0.94 6.30 -0.58
N LYS A 171 1.79 5.59 0.19
CA LYS A 171 3.17 6.03 0.47
C LYS A 171 4.05 6.06 -0.79
N GLY A 172 3.78 5.25 -1.80
CA GLY A 172 4.47 5.28 -3.10
C GLY A 172 4.11 6.54 -3.88
N LEU A 173 2.80 6.77 -4.05
CA LEU A 173 2.24 7.90 -4.77
C LEU A 173 2.57 9.23 -4.09
N SER A 174 2.45 9.33 -2.76
CA SER A 174 2.83 10.53 -2.01
C SER A 174 4.32 10.84 -2.11
N ARG A 175 5.21 9.82 -2.05
CA ARG A 175 6.65 10.00 -2.32
C ARG A 175 6.93 10.42 -3.77
N GLY A 176 6.15 9.93 -4.74
CA GLY A 176 6.22 10.35 -6.14
C GLY A 176 5.86 11.83 -6.31
N ILE A 177 4.72 12.24 -5.75
CA ILE A 177 4.21 13.61 -5.75
C ILE A 177 5.18 14.55 -5.02
N TRP A 178 5.67 14.18 -3.82
CA TRP A 178 6.70 14.95 -3.11
C TRP A 178 8.00 15.10 -3.91
N LYS A 179 8.48 14.03 -4.58
CA LYS A 179 9.66 14.12 -5.46
C LYS A 179 9.41 15.05 -6.65
N LEU A 180 8.22 15.04 -7.24
CA LEU A 180 7.84 15.95 -8.32
C LEU A 180 7.82 17.41 -7.82
N LEU A 181 7.09 17.71 -6.74
CA LEU A 181 7.05 19.06 -6.13
C LEU A 181 8.45 19.57 -5.75
N LYS A 182 9.29 18.73 -5.13
CA LYS A 182 10.66 19.11 -4.73
C LYS A 182 11.56 19.35 -5.95
N LYS A 183 11.34 18.62 -7.06
CA LYS A 183 12.05 18.81 -8.34
C LYS A 183 11.61 20.11 -9.06
N THR A 184 10.33 20.50 -9.03
CA THR A 184 9.88 21.81 -9.55
C THR A 184 10.35 22.97 -8.68
N GLN A 185 10.31 22.84 -7.35
CA GLN A 185 10.88 23.81 -6.40
C GLN A 185 12.37 24.06 -6.67
N GLN A 186 13.19 23.01 -6.73
CA GLN A 186 14.63 23.12 -7.01
C GLN A 186 14.93 23.70 -8.40
N ARG A 187 14.12 23.41 -9.42
CA ARG A 187 14.24 24.03 -10.75
C ARG A 187 14.01 25.54 -10.69
N LYS A 188 12.94 26.00 -10.02
CA LYS A 188 12.66 27.43 -9.82
C LYS A 188 13.78 28.13 -9.04
N GLN A 189 14.33 27.48 -8.01
CA GLN A 189 15.42 28.05 -7.19
C GLN A 189 16.72 28.17 -7.97
N LYS A 190 17.11 27.14 -8.76
CA LYS A 190 18.29 27.21 -9.65
C LYS A 190 18.15 28.29 -10.72
N GLN A 191 16.96 28.45 -11.31
CA GLN A 191 16.69 29.54 -12.27
C GLN A 191 16.80 30.94 -11.64
N ARG A 192 16.32 31.13 -10.40
CA ARG A 192 16.49 32.39 -9.65
C ARG A 192 17.97 32.72 -9.41
N ILE A 193 18.77 31.74 -8.99
CA ILE A 193 20.21 31.92 -8.74
C ILE A 193 20.97 32.23 -10.05
N ALA A 194 20.64 31.55 -11.15
CA ALA A 194 21.25 31.79 -12.45
C ALA A 194 20.96 33.22 -12.96
N ARG A 195 19.71 33.69 -12.87
CA ARG A 195 19.33 35.07 -13.23
C ARG A 195 20.07 36.11 -12.39
N LYS A 196 20.20 35.88 -11.07
CA LYS A 196 20.93 36.80 -10.17
C LYS A 196 22.43 36.87 -10.51
N LYS A 197 23.06 35.74 -10.89
CA LYS A 197 24.45 35.72 -11.39
C LYS A 197 24.63 36.46 -12.72
N GLN A 198 23.65 36.40 -13.62
CA GLN A 198 23.71 37.13 -14.89
C GLN A 198 23.62 38.65 -14.67
N GLN A 199 22.68 39.12 -13.84
CA GLN A 199 22.58 40.56 -13.53
C GLN A 199 23.86 41.15 -12.92
N ILE A 200 24.51 40.42 -12.00
CA ILE A 200 25.77 40.88 -11.39
C ILE A 200 26.89 41.03 -12.44
N LYS A 201 26.93 40.14 -13.44
CA LYS A 201 27.96 40.20 -14.50
C LYS A 201 27.75 41.34 -15.50
N THR A 202 26.50 41.78 -15.72
CA THR A 202 26.18 42.93 -16.59
C THR A 202 26.46 44.28 -15.92
N LEU A 203 26.63 44.32 -14.60
CA LEU A 203 26.97 45.53 -13.83
C LEU A 203 28.48 45.75 -13.66
N SER A 204 29.32 44.87 -14.21
CA SER A 204 30.76 44.84 -13.96
C SER A 204 31.62 44.90 -15.24
N GLU A 205 31.14 45.60 -16.27
CA GLU A 205 31.89 45.85 -17.52
C GLU A 205 32.16 47.37 -17.62
N PRO A 206 33.42 47.83 -17.50
CA PRO A 206 33.71 49.23 -17.22
C PRO A 206 33.69 50.10 -18.48
N ALA A 207 32.98 51.23 -18.42
CA ALA A 207 33.10 52.28 -19.42
C ALA A 207 34.46 52.99 -19.27
N LEU A 208 35.24 53.03 -20.36
CA LEU A 208 36.58 53.61 -20.40
C LEU A 208 36.68 54.64 -21.53
N SER A 209 36.52 55.93 -21.21
CA SER A 209 37.18 57.08 -21.87
C SER A 209 36.52 58.42 -21.49
N GLU A 210 37.23 59.30 -20.76
CA GLU A 210 37.53 60.70 -21.14
C GLU A 210 38.47 61.35 -20.09
N PRO A 211 39.23 62.43 -20.42
CA PRO A 211 40.46 62.78 -19.69
C PRO A 211 40.45 64.08 -18.84
N VAL A 212 41.23 64.07 -17.73
CA VAL A 212 42.14 65.15 -17.19
C VAL A 212 41.55 66.58 -16.96
N PRO A 213 41.67 67.23 -15.77
CA PRO A 213 42.93 67.42 -15.01
C PRO A 213 42.94 67.27 -13.46
N GLU A 214 44.16 67.41 -12.90
CA GLU A 214 44.68 67.37 -11.51
C GLU A 214 44.35 68.62 -10.61
N PRO A 215 44.83 68.74 -9.34
CA PRO A 215 44.63 67.89 -8.14
C PRO A 215 44.23 68.74 -6.88
N GLU A 216 44.02 68.14 -5.68
CA GLU A 216 44.54 68.64 -4.37
C GLU A 216 44.10 67.85 -3.10
N LEU A 217 44.98 67.87 -2.08
CA LEU A 217 44.83 67.65 -0.62
C LEU A 217 44.18 66.35 -0.01
N ASN A 218 45.04 65.43 0.46
CA ASN A 218 45.33 65.03 1.87
C ASN A 218 44.25 65.22 3.00
N PRO A 219 44.36 64.51 4.16
CA PRO A 219 44.26 63.05 4.37
C PRO A 219 43.45 62.68 5.66
N ALA A 220 43.24 61.40 5.98
CA ALA A 220 43.13 60.91 7.38
C ALA A 220 43.15 59.37 7.43
N VAL A 221 43.72 58.80 8.52
CA VAL A 221 44.02 57.36 8.65
C VAL A 221 43.29 56.79 9.92
N PRO A 222 43.68 55.66 10.56
CA PRO A 222 42.77 54.53 10.77
C PRO A 222 42.38 54.31 12.26
N SER A 223 41.70 53.19 12.57
CA SER A 223 42.04 52.43 13.79
C SER A 223 41.64 50.95 13.72
N SER A 224 42.46 50.09 14.32
CA SER A 224 42.28 48.64 14.57
C SER A 224 43.34 48.18 15.61
N PRO A 225 43.31 46.95 16.17
CA PRO A 225 42.16 46.10 16.51
C PRO A 225 42.00 45.42 17.91
N PRO A 226 42.99 45.19 18.80
CA PRO A 226 43.41 43.79 19.00
C PRO A 226 43.27 43.12 20.40
N VAL A 227 43.30 41.76 20.39
CA VAL A 227 43.98 40.85 21.35
C VAL A 227 43.36 40.63 22.77
N VAL A 228 43.50 39.49 23.50
CA VAL A 228 43.61 38.02 23.23
C VAL A 228 43.66 37.22 24.58
N ASN A 229 43.46 35.88 24.59
CA ASN A 229 43.66 34.90 25.70
C ASN A 229 42.70 34.96 26.95
N GLU A 230 42.55 33.98 27.87
CA GLU A 230 43.36 32.80 28.30
C GLU A 230 42.56 31.49 28.60
N LEU A 231 43.30 30.38 28.78
CA LEU A 231 42.92 29.04 29.30
C LEU A 231 43.55 28.85 30.70
N PRO A 232 42.95 28.12 31.68
CA PRO A 232 43.29 26.68 31.81
C PRO A 232 42.26 25.76 32.55
N GLY A 233 42.43 24.42 32.43
CA GLY A 233 41.81 23.43 33.35
C GLY A 233 41.31 22.13 32.67
N PRO A 234 41.83 20.92 33.02
CA PRO A 234 41.58 19.70 32.24
C PRO A 234 40.58 18.72 32.87
N SER A 235 39.85 17.96 32.04
CA SER A 235 39.41 16.59 32.34
C SER A 235 39.03 15.84 31.05
N PHE A 236 39.32 14.54 31.01
CA PHE A 236 39.09 13.67 29.85
C PHE A 236 37.59 13.42 29.63
N ASN A 237 37.12 13.47 28.38
CA ASN A 237 36.05 12.61 27.92
C ASN A 237 36.12 12.37 26.41
N ILE A 238 35.78 11.13 26.04
CA ILE A 238 35.87 10.51 24.72
C ILE A 238 35.27 11.41 23.62
N GLU A 239 36.07 11.76 22.61
CA GLU A 239 35.55 12.36 21.39
C GLU A 239 34.72 11.32 20.62
N GLU A 240 33.41 11.58 20.49
CA GLU A 240 32.59 10.94 19.46
C GLU A 240 33.11 11.38 18.09
N SER A 241 34.07 10.62 17.54
CA SER A 241 34.53 10.81 16.16
C SER A 241 33.33 10.66 15.22
N GLU A 242 32.94 11.76 14.60
CA GLU A 242 31.79 11.83 13.69
C GLU A 242 31.85 10.69 12.66
N PHE A 243 30.74 9.96 12.49
CA PHE A 243 30.60 8.95 11.45
C PHE A 243 30.51 9.63 10.07
N SER A 244 31.67 10.05 9.58
CA SER A 244 31.84 10.80 8.35
C SER A 244 31.31 10.02 7.15
N THR A 245 30.17 10.47 6.61
CA THR A 245 29.64 9.99 5.33
C THR A 245 30.32 10.67 4.15
N ALA A 246 31.65 10.79 4.22
CA ALA A 246 32.47 11.16 3.08
C ALA A 246 32.24 10.15 1.94
N ARG A 247 31.98 10.65 0.72
CA ARG A 247 32.05 9.80 -0.47
C ARG A 247 33.50 9.42 -0.69
N VAL A 248 33.86 8.20 -0.32
CA VAL A 248 35.15 7.59 -0.66
C VAL A 248 35.35 7.71 -2.17
N ALA A 249 36.49 8.27 -2.58
CA ALA A 249 36.87 8.36 -3.98
C ALA A 249 36.99 6.94 -4.58
N ARG A 250 36.95 6.82 -5.91
CA ARG A 250 37.21 5.52 -6.56
C ARG A 250 38.68 5.13 -6.37
N GLY A 251 38.95 4.38 -5.31
CA GLY A 251 40.24 3.79 -4.98
C GLY A 251 40.08 2.75 -3.88
N ASP A 252 40.50 1.52 -4.16
CA ASP A 252 40.77 0.41 -3.24
C ASP A 252 39.81 0.21 -2.06
N TRP A 253 38.54 -0.10 -2.38
CA TRP A 253 37.63 -0.72 -1.41
C TRP A 253 38.19 -2.08 -0.97
N LYS A 254 38.76 -2.13 0.23
CA LYS A 254 39.15 -3.38 0.88
C LYS A 254 37.96 -3.94 1.67
N LEU A 255 37.66 -5.22 1.47
CA LEU A 255 36.56 -5.90 2.15
C LEU A 255 36.80 -5.85 3.67
N PRO A 256 35.84 -5.34 4.48
CA PRO A 256 35.97 -5.35 5.94
C PRO A 256 36.09 -6.80 6.45
N PRO A 257 37.00 -7.08 7.40
CA PRO A 257 37.19 -8.44 7.90
C PRO A 257 35.97 -8.92 8.70
N LEU A 258 35.70 -10.22 8.62
CA LEU A 258 34.58 -10.86 9.33
C LEU A 258 34.70 -10.78 10.86
N SER A 259 35.84 -10.35 11.41
CA SER A 259 36.04 -10.05 12.84
C SER A 259 35.19 -8.89 13.37
N ILE A 260 34.55 -8.11 12.50
CA ILE A 260 33.51 -7.13 12.89
C ILE A 260 32.23 -7.84 13.37
N LEU A 261 31.99 -9.08 12.94
CA LEU A 261 30.88 -9.88 13.43
C LEU A 261 31.26 -10.49 14.79
N SER A 262 30.50 -10.17 15.82
CA SER A 262 30.61 -10.84 17.12
C SER A 262 30.40 -12.34 16.96
N SER A 263 31.33 -13.15 17.47
CA SER A 263 31.21 -14.61 17.43
C SER A 263 30.00 -15.06 18.25
N ASN A 264 28.99 -15.62 17.58
CA ASN A 264 27.90 -16.30 18.26
C ASN A 264 28.43 -17.59 18.89
N VAL A 265 28.65 -17.57 20.21
CA VAL A 265 28.87 -18.79 20.99
C VAL A 265 27.55 -19.55 21.00
N GLN A 266 27.39 -20.48 20.06
CA GLN A 266 26.27 -21.41 20.09
C GLN A 266 26.45 -22.38 21.26
N VAL A 267 26.00 -21.94 22.43
CA VAL A 267 25.73 -22.81 23.57
C VAL A 267 24.63 -23.76 23.11
N ALA A 268 25.04 -24.93 22.63
CA ALA A 268 24.14 -26.06 22.46
C ALA A 268 23.74 -26.53 23.87
N GLU A 269 22.79 -25.81 24.46
CA GLU A 269 22.23 -26.11 25.76
C GLU A 269 21.52 -27.46 25.64
N LYS A 270 22.21 -28.52 26.05
CA LYS A 270 21.69 -29.89 26.08
C LYS A 270 20.68 -30.00 27.21
N ILE A 271 19.51 -29.43 27.00
CA ILE A 271 18.35 -29.58 27.87
C ILE A 271 18.04 -31.07 27.99
N ASP A 272 17.88 -31.54 29.22
CA ASP A 272 17.83 -32.97 29.49
C ASP A 272 16.54 -33.62 28.94
N ARG A 273 16.64 -34.88 28.49
CA ARG A 273 15.53 -35.57 27.80
C ARG A 273 14.27 -35.66 28.67
N GLU A 274 14.44 -35.71 29.99
CA GLU A 274 13.33 -35.70 30.94
C GLU A 274 12.49 -34.42 30.90
N VAL A 275 13.10 -33.27 30.66
CA VAL A 275 12.41 -31.96 30.63
C VAL A 275 11.41 -31.96 29.48
N TYR A 276 11.85 -32.39 28.30
CA TYR A 276 11.00 -32.56 27.13
C TYR A 276 9.83 -33.54 27.36
N LEU A 277 10.08 -34.65 28.07
CA LEU A 277 9.02 -35.60 28.43
C LEU A 277 8.00 -35.01 29.42
N LYS A 278 8.45 -34.21 30.40
CA LYS A 278 7.58 -33.50 31.36
C LYS A 278 6.69 -32.48 30.62
N VAL A 279 7.27 -31.69 29.72
CA VAL A 279 6.53 -30.71 28.89
C VAL A 279 5.54 -31.40 27.95
N SER A 280 5.91 -32.52 27.30
CA SER A 280 5.01 -33.26 26.40
C SER A 280 3.76 -33.80 27.12
N LYS A 281 3.91 -34.37 28.33
CA LYS A 281 2.78 -34.82 29.15
C LYS A 281 1.88 -33.66 29.58
N GLN A 282 2.47 -32.50 29.90
CA GLN A 282 1.71 -31.31 30.26
C GLN A 282 0.91 -30.77 29.06
N LEU A 283 1.44 -30.89 27.84
CA LEU A 283 0.72 -30.55 26.60
C LEU A 283 -0.47 -31.48 26.38
N GLU A 284 -0.29 -32.80 26.49
CA GLU A 284 -1.38 -33.79 26.37
C GLU A 284 -2.49 -33.54 27.40
N GLN A 285 -2.14 -33.29 28.66
CA GLN A 285 -3.10 -32.99 29.72
C GLN A 285 -3.86 -31.67 29.47
N LYS A 286 -3.17 -30.63 28.99
CA LYS A 286 -3.81 -29.34 28.63
C LYS A 286 -4.78 -29.50 27.45
N LEU A 287 -4.39 -30.22 26.39
CA LEU A 287 -5.27 -30.49 25.25
C LEU A 287 -6.52 -31.27 25.68
N LYS A 288 -6.34 -32.28 26.55
CA LYS A 288 -7.45 -33.06 27.12
C LYS A 288 -8.46 -32.20 27.90
N ASN A 289 -8.00 -31.16 28.61
CA ASN A 289 -8.89 -30.22 29.31
C ASN A 289 -9.78 -29.40 28.35
N PHE A 290 -9.36 -29.22 27.09
CA PHE A 290 -10.17 -28.60 26.03
C PHE A 290 -10.94 -29.62 25.18
N GLY A 291 -11.06 -30.88 25.64
CA GLY A 291 -11.74 -31.96 24.91
C GLY A 291 -10.96 -32.55 23.74
N VAL A 292 -9.72 -32.09 23.49
CA VAL A 292 -8.88 -32.55 22.38
C VAL A 292 -7.98 -33.68 22.86
N SER A 293 -8.23 -34.90 22.38
CA SER A 293 -7.39 -36.07 22.69
C SER A 293 -6.33 -36.28 21.61
N GLY A 294 -5.06 -36.27 22.00
CA GLY A 294 -3.92 -36.51 21.11
C GLY A 294 -2.70 -37.00 21.90
N LYS A 295 -1.74 -37.63 21.22
CA LYS A 295 -0.53 -38.20 21.82
C LYS A 295 0.72 -37.69 21.10
N VAL A 296 1.76 -37.32 21.84
CA VAL A 296 3.03 -36.83 21.29
C VAL A 296 3.86 -38.02 20.79
N VAL A 297 4.13 -38.04 19.48
CA VAL A 297 4.84 -39.17 18.81
C VAL A 297 6.35 -38.94 18.76
N GLY A 298 6.82 -37.69 18.80
CA GLY A 298 8.25 -37.36 18.74
C GLY A 298 8.51 -35.93 19.19
N ILE A 299 9.78 -35.65 19.52
CA ILE A 299 10.26 -34.34 19.97
C ILE A 299 11.57 -34.06 19.23
N SER A 300 11.67 -32.90 18.57
CA SER A 300 12.91 -32.36 18.03
C SER A 300 13.25 -31.10 18.82
N PRO A 301 14.40 -31.05 19.52
CA PRO A 301 14.90 -29.83 20.14
C PRO A 301 15.41 -28.83 19.10
#